data_AF-A0A519Y7R9-F1
#
_entry.id   AF-A0A519Y7R9-F1
#
_cell.length_a   1.000
_cell.length_b   1.000
_cell.length_c   1.000
_cell.angle_alpha   90.00
_cell.angle_beta   90.00
_cell.angle_gamma   90.00
#
_symmetry.space_group_name_H-M   'P 1'
#
loop_
_entity.id
_entity.type
_entity.pdbx_description
1 polymer ?
#
loop_
_entity_poly.entity_id
_entity_poly.type
_entity_poly.pdbx_seq_one_letter_code
_entity_poly.pdbx_strand_id
1 'polypeptide(L)'
;KTANERLHVWAKGKEKQVWTDFSKEMYLNRAKNWIANADQETADKPADLGYWIGYQICKAYYNQAVDKNQAVADMLNIKDYKAFYKTSSVERLFAPAGR
;
A
#
# COMPACT_ATOMS: atom_id res chain seq x y z
N LYS A 1 2.98 19.02 8.22
CA LYS A 1 1.83 18.16 7.86
C LYS A 1 2.20 17.38 6.62
N THR A 2 2.30 16.05 6.72
CA THR A 2 2.42 15.21 5.52
C THR A 2 1.05 14.99 4.92
N ALA A 3 0.94 14.89 3.60
CA ALA A 3 -0.29 14.42 2.98
C ALA A 3 -0.67 13.06 3.59
N ASN A 4 -1.96 12.82 3.80
CA ASN A 4 -2.50 11.53 4.26
C ASN A 4 -2.10 11.07 5.67
N GLU A 5 -1.60 11.95 6.55
CA GLU A 5 -1.32 11.63 7.97
C GLU A 5 -2.51 10.98 8.68
N ARG A 6 -3.74 11.41 8.36
CA ARG A 6 -5.00 10.82 8.86
C ARG A 6 -5.10 9.31 8.61
N LEU A 7 -4.62 8.85 7.45
CA LEU A 7 -4.69 7.44 7.06
C LEU A 7 -3.71 6.61 7.89
N HIS A 8 -2.53 7.14 8.18
CA HIS A 8 -1.55 6.49 9.06
C HIS A 8 -2.09 6.33 10.48
N VAL A 9 -2.72 7.38 11.02
CA VAL A 9 -3.34 7.32 12.36
C VAL A 9 -4.47 6.31 12.37
N TRP A 10 -5.36 6.34 11.37
CA TRP A 10 -6.52 5.46 11.30
C TRP A 10 -6.16 3.98 11.11
N ALA A 11 -5.16 3.69 10.25
CA ALA A 11 -4.75 2.33 9.90
C ALA A 11 -3.99 1.63 11.04
N LYS A 12 -3.54 2.37 12.07
CA LYS A 12 -2.86 1.80 13.24
C LYS A 12 -3.74 0.75 13.91
N GLY A 13 -3.23 -0.49 14.02
CA GLY A 13 -3.95 -1.64 14.56
C GLY A 13 -4.92 -2.30 13.58
N LYS A 14 -5.07 -1.79 12.36
CA LYS A 14 -5.94 -2.35 11.29
C LYS A 14 -5.14 -2.80 10.06
N GLU A 15 -3.81 -2.77 10.12
CA GLU A 15 -2.93 -2.91 8.97
C GLU A 15 -3.18 -4.23 8.23
N LYS A 16 -3.28 -5.35 8.97
CA LYS A 16 -3.53 -6.68 8.40
C LYS A 16 -4.91 -6.80 7.75
N GLN A 17 -5.93 -6.17 8.32
CA GLN A 17 -7.28 -6.16 7.75
C GLN A 17 -7.29 -5.40 6.44
N VAL A 18 -6.76 -4.17 6.44
CA VAL A 18 -6.63 -3.34 5.24
C VAL A 18 -5.85 -4.08 4.16
N TRP A 19 -4.74 -4.74 4.52
CA TRP A 19 -3.95 -5.52 3.57
C TRP A 19 -4.71 -6.71 3.00
N THR A 20 -5.42 -7.44 3.85
CA THR A 20 -6.23 -8.60 3.43
C THR A 20 -7.31 -8.18 2.42
N ASP A 21 -7.96 -7.05 2.63
CA ASP A 21 -8.97 -6.55 1.72
C ASP A 21 -8.37 -6.02 0.41
N PHE A 22 -7.23 -5.33 0.49
CA PHE A 22 -6.47 -4.91 -0.69
C PHE A 22 -6.04 -6.09 -1.56
N SER A 23 -5.47 -7.14 -0.97
CA SER A 23 -4.97 -8.30 -1.70
C SER A 23 -6.06 -9.06 -2.47
N LYS A 24 -7.33 -8.97 -2.05
CA LYS A 24 -8.47 -9.54 -2.81
C LYS A 24 -8.78 -8.76 -4.08
N GLU A 25 -8.46 -7.46 -4.11
CA GLU A 25 -8.88 -6.55 -5.18
C GLU A 25 -7.75 -6.02 -6.05
N MET A 26 -6.49 -6.11 -5.61
CA MET A 26 -5.32 -5.46 -6.24
C MET A 26 -5.07 -5.82 -7.71
N TYR A 27 -5.63 -6.93 -8.19
CA TYR A 27 -5.50 -7.38 -9.59
C TYR A 27 -6.79 -7.23 -10.41
N LEU A 28 -7.84 -6.64 -9.83
CA LEU A 28 -9.06 -6.32 -10.55
C LEU A 28 -8.87 -5.03 -11.34
N ASN A 29 -9.57 -4.89 -12.47
CA ASN A 29 -9.61 -3.65 -13.24
C ASN A 29 -10.56 -2.61 -12.61
N ARG A 30 -10.45 -2.37 -11.30
CA ARG A 30 -11.25 -1.39 -10.54
C ARG A 30 -10.49 -0.89 -9.31
N ALA A 31 -10.55 0.41 -9.06
CA ALA A 31 -9.88 1.05 -7.92
C ALA A 31 -10.85 1.81 -6.98
N LYS A 32 -12.17 1.73 -7.22
CA LYS A 32 -13.19 2.55 -6.52
C LYS A 32 -13.17 2.39 -4.98
N ASN A 33 -12.66 1.29 -4.44
CA ASN A 33 -12.55 1.12 -2.99
C ASN A 33 -11.30 1.77 -2.37
N TRP A 34 -10.37 2.25 -3.19
CA TRP A 34 -9.00 2.57 -2.77
C TRP A 34 -8.53 3.98 -3.11
N ILE A 35 -8.98 4.56 -4.22
CA ILE A 35 -8.53 5.88 -4.71
C ILE A 35 -9.74 6.66 -5.27
N ALA A 36 -9.74 7.97 -5.04
CA ALA A 36 -10.74 8.93 -5.53
C ALA A 36 -12.18 8.53 -5.14
N ASN A 37 -12.34 8.08 -3.89
CA ASN A 37 -13.56 7.46 -3.38
C ASN A 37 -14.16 8.20 -2.18
N ALA A 38 -14.09 9.53 -2.22
CA ALA A 38 -14.64 10.40 -1.18
C ALA A 38 -16.16 10.22 -0.98
N ASP A 39 -16.89 9.77 -2.01
CA ASP A 39 -18.31 9.41 -1.93
C ASP A 39 -18.59 8.22 -0.99
N GLN A 40 -17.56 7.47 -0.61
CA GLN A 40 -17.64 6.29 0.27
C GLN A 40 -17.06 6.52 1.67
N GLU A 41 -16.59 7.72 2.00
CA GLU A 41 -15.92 8.01 3.27
C GLU A 41 -16.86 7.76 4.47
N THR A 42 -16.39 6.96 5.42
CA THR A 42 -16.99 6.80 6.75
C THR A 42 -15.90 6.76 7.82
N ALA A 43 -16.27 6.87 9.10
CA ALA A 43 -15.33 6.72 10.21
C ALA A 43 -14.56 5.38 10.18
N ASP A 44 -15.20 4.32 9.66
CA ASP A 44 -14.63 2.97 9.56
C ASP A 44 -14.07 2.66 8.16
N LYS A 45 -14.18 3.58 7.20
CA LYS A 45 -13.64 3.44 5.86
C LYS A 45 -13.23 4.81 5.32
N PRO A 46 -12.02 5.31 5.68
CA PRO A 46 -11.54 6.53 5.09
C PRO A 46 -11.28 6.36 3.59
N ALA A 47 -11.58 7.39 2.82
CA ALA A 47 -11.25 7.47 1.41
C ALA A 47 -9.73 7.52 1.20
N ASP A 48 -9.32 7.11 0.02
CA ASP A 48 -7.94 7.13 -0.46
C ASP A 48 -6.94 6.27 0.34
N LEU A 49 -7.42 5.21 1.01
CA LEU A 49 -6.57 4.21 1.68
C LEU A 49 -5.49 3.60 0.76
N GLY A 50 -5.70 3.64 -0.55
CA GLY A 50 -4.70 3.28 -1.56
C GLY A 50 -3.37 4.03 -1.40
N TYR A 51 -3.37 5.28 -0.92
CA TYR A 51 -2.13 6.00 -0.62
C TYR A 51 -1.36 5.39 0.55
N TRP A 52 -2.06 4.96 1.60
CA TRP A 52 -1.41 4.28 2.72
C TRP A 52 -0.81 2.94 2.27
N ILE A 53 -1.54 2.18 1.45
CA ILE A 53 -1.05 0.91 0.89
C ILE A 53 0.18 1.13 0.01
N GLY A 54 0.10 2.05 -0.96
CA GLY A 54 1.21 2.36 -1.85
C GLY A 54 2.46 2.81 -1.08
N TYR A 55 2.27 3.62 -0.04
CA TYR A 55 3.36 3.99 0.87
C TYR A 55 4.00 2.77 1.54
N GLN A 56 3.22 1.80 2.06
CA GLN A 56 3.79 0.62 2.69
C GLN A 56 4.58 -0.26 1.70
N ILE A 57 4.10 -0.41 0.45
CA ILE A 57 4.81 -1.14 -0.61
C ILE A 57 6.17 -0.47 -0.88
N CYS A 58 6.16 0.83 -1.16
CA CYS A 58 7.38 1.58 -1.41
C CYS A 58 8.31 1.57 -0.20
N LYS A 59 7.79 1.77 1.01
CA LYS A 59 8.58 1.73 2.25
C LYS A 59 9.26 0.38 2.46
N ALA A 60 8.55 -0.73 2.25
CA ALA A 60 9.13 -2.06 2.38
C ALA A 60 10.29 -2.27 1.39
N TYR A 61 10.09 -1.90 0.12
CA TYR A 61 11.12 -1.95 -0.91
C TYR A 61 12.33 -1.05 -0.56
N TYR A 62 12.08 0.20 -0.17
CA TYR A 62 13.12 1.15 0.22
C TYR A 62 13.94 0.62 1.38
N ASN A 63 13.29 0.08 2.42
CA ASN A 63 13.96 -0.36 3.63
C ASN A 63 14.92 -1.52 3.39
N GLN A 64 14.56 -2.48 2.53
CA GLN A 64 15.42 -3.62 2.21
C GLN A 64 16.51 -3.30 1.18
N ALA A 65 16.39 -2.22 0.41
CA ALA A 65 17.38 -1.86 -0.60
C ALA A 65 18.69 -1.41 0.05
N VAL A 66 19.83 -1.89 -0.47
CA VAL A 66 21.17 -1.43 -0.05
C VAL A 66 21.42 -0.01 -0.55
N ASP A 67 21.14 0.23 -1.84
CA ASP A 67 21.21 1.56 -2.45
C ASP A 67 19.84 2.24 -2.41
N LYS A 68 19.74 3.30 -1.60
CA LYS A 68 18.51 4.07 -1.43
C LYS A 68 18.19 4.96 -2.63
N ASN A 69 19.20 5.44 -3.34
CA ASN A 69 18.99 6.27 -4.53
C ASN A 69 18.45 5.42 -5.68
N GLN A 70 19.02 4.23 -5.86
CA GLN A 70 18.48 3.27 -6.81
C GLN A 70 17.04 2.91 -6.47
N ALA A 71 16.72 2.68 -5.19
CA ALA A 71 15.36 2.35 -4.79
C ALA A 71 14.33 3.44 -5.14
N VAL A 72 14.70 4.71 -4.97
CA VAL A 72 13.85 5.84 -5.38
C VAL A 72 13.74 5.90 -6.91
N ALA A 73 14.84 5.70 -7.63
CA ALA A 73 14.82 5.68 -9.10
C ALA A 73 13.90 4.56 -9.62
N ASP A 74 13.94 3.38 -9.02
CA ASP A 74 13.08 2.24 -9.38
C ASP A 74 11.60 2.56 -9.13
N MET A 75 11.26 3.18 -8.00
CA MET A 75 9.89 3.60 -7.67
C MET A 75 9.32 4.62 -8.65
N LEU A 76 10.17 5.54 -9.13
CA LEU A 76 9.75 6.55 -10.10
C LEU A 76 9.63 5.99 -11.53
N ASN A 77 10.21 4.82 -11.80
CA ASN A 77 10.32 4.23 -13.14
C ASN A 77 9.75 2.81 -13.26
N ILE A 78 8.79 2.44 -12.41
CA ILE A 78 8.19 1.09 -12.39
C ILE A 78 7.64 0.72 -13.78
N LYS A 79 8.09 -0.41 -14.32
CA LYS A 79 7.62 -0.97 -15.60
C LYS A 79 6.65 -2.14 -15.42
N ASP A 80 6.87 -2.93 -14.38
CA ASP A 80 6.02 -4.05 -14.00
C ASP A 80 5.62 -3.93 -12.53
N TYR A 81 4.37 -3.52 -12.30
CA TYR A 81 3.83 -3.33 -10.95
C TYR A 81 3.71 -4.64 -10.17
N LYS A 82 3.47 -5.78 -10.84
CA LYS A 82 3.37 -7.09 -10.17
C LYS A 82 4.74 -7.55 -9.69
N ALA A 83 5.75 -7.41 -10.55
CA ALA A 83 7.13 -7.71 -10.19
C ALA A 83 7.67 -6.78 -9.10
N PHE A 84 7.35 -5.48 -9.17
CA PHE A 84 7.73 -4.52 -8.13
C PHE A 84 7.07 -4.87 -6.79
N TYR A 85 5.77 -5.15 -6.78
CA TYR A 85 5.05 -5.59 -5.58
C TYR A 85 5.68 -6.83 -4.95
N LYS A 86 5.96 -7.88 -5.75
CA LYS A 86 6.62 -9.10 -5.25
C LYS A 86 8.00 -8.79 -4.66
N THR A 87 8.81 -7.98 -5.35
CA THR A 87 10.16 -7.63 -4.90
C THR A 87 10.14 -6.79 -3.62
N SER A 88 9.16 -5.89 -3.46
CA SER A 88 8.98 -5.09 -2.24
C SER A 88 8.90 -5.91 -0.96
N SER A 89 8.45 -7.17 -1.09
CA SER A 89 8.32 -8.12 0.01
C SER A 89 7.45 -7.63 1.17
N VAL A 90 6.59 -6.65 0.91
CA VAL A 90 5.67 -6.05 1.86
C VAL A 90 4.70 -7.05 2.48
N GLU A 91 4.42 -8.15 1.77
CA GLU A 91 3.60 -9.26 2.28
C GLU A 91 4.18 -9.86 3.57
N ARG A 92 5.50 -9.85 3.76
CA ARG A 92 6.13 -10.31 5.01
C ARG A 92 5.72 -9.49 6.24
N LEU A 93 5.21 -8.28 6.04
CA LEU A 93 4.80 -7.37 7.12
C LEU A 93 3.32 -7.55 7.48
N PHE A 94 2.45 -7.86 6.50
CA PHE A 94 1.00 -7.76 6.67
C PHE A 94 0.20 -8.99 6.23
N ALA A 95 0.77 -9.87 5.39
CA ALA A 95 0.07 -11.08 5.01
C ALA A 95 -0.13 -11.96 6.25
N PRO A 96 -1.30 -12.63 6.38
CA PRO A 96 -1.48 -13.64 7.40
C PRO A 96 -0.41 -14.73 7.23
N ALA A 97 0.17 -15.18 8.34
CA ALA A 97 1.16 -16.25 8.32
C ALA A 97 0.52 -17.53 7.75
N GLY A 98 1.02 -18.00 6.61
CA GLY A 98 0.63 -19.27 5.99
C GLY A 98 -0.43 -19.15 4.90
N ARG A 99 -0.01 -19.39 3.66
CA ARG A 99 -0.66 -20.37 2.79
C ARG A 99 0.36 -21.44 2.46
#